data_AF-A9CZV6-F1
#
_entry.id   AF-A9CZV6-F1
#
_cell.length_a   1.000
_cell.length_b   1.000
_cell.length_c   1.000
_cell.angle_alpha   90.00
_cell.angle_beta   90.00
_cell.angle_gamma   90.00
#
_symmetry.space_group_name_H-M   'P 1'
#
loop_
_entity.id
_entity.type
_entity.pdbx_description
1 polymer ?
#
loop_
_entity_poly.entity_id
_entity_poly.type
_entity_poly.pdbx_seq_one_letter_code
_entity_poly.pdbx_strand_id
1 'polypeptide(L)'
;MARFRINEIFELAVLAPSSDVGEGQKYWGREVYSISNKHTSLIQLEQAAAQFSWEQIESRGGVYQVGGELSALWIFPLAKGESPPAILVINNISDWQSLLNEFQESMLGTLLFSFVRSFGHIGCLGACG
;
A
#
# COMPACT_ATOMS: atom_id res chain seq x y z
N MET A 1 0.38 20.55 -20.46
CA MET A 1 0.96 19.32 -19.88
C MET A 1 0.49 19.25 -18.43
N ALA A 2 -0.52 18.43 -18.13
CA ALA A 2 -1.08 18.31 -16.78
C ALA A 2 -0.10 17.54 -15.89
N ARG A 3 0.43 18.18 -14.85
CA ARG A 3 1.24 17.53 -13.81
C ARG A 3 0.30 17.14 -12.68
N PHE A 4 0.14 15.85 -12.43
CA PHE A 4 -0.56 15.35 -11.25
C PHE A 4 0.31 15.67 -10.03
N ARG A 5 -0.12 16.60 -9.19
CA ARG A 5 0.51 16.91 -7.90
C ARG A 5 -0.48 16.48 -6.84
N ILE A 6 -0.17 15.39 -6.14
CA ILE A 6 -1.00 14.89 -5.06
C ILE A 6 -0.24 15.18 -3.77
N ASN A 7 -0.98 15.45 -2.70
CA ASN A 7 -0.43 15.54 -1.35
C ASN A 7 0.33 14.24 -1.09
N GLU A 8 1.49 14.33 -0.43
CA GLU A 8 2.56 13.32 -0.24
C GLU A 8 2.14 11.91 0.26
N ILE A 9 0.83 11.67 0.37
CA ILE A 9 0.15 10.47 0.83
C ILE A 9 -0.04 9.45 -0.31
N PHE A 10 -0.16 9.87 -1.58
CA PHE A 10 -0.41 8.93 -2.69
C PHE A 10 0.48 9.23 -3.88
N GLU A 11 1.18 8.20 -4.36
CA GLU A 11 2.01 8.25 -5.55
C GLU A 11 1.27 7.64 -6.74
N LEU A 12 1.34 8.32 -7.90
CA LEU A 12 0.67 7.92 -9.12
C LEU A 12 1.67 7.78 -10.26
N ALA A 13 1.48 6.76 -11.10
CA ALA A 13 2.08 6.65 -12.40
C ALA A 13 1.00 6.46 -13.47
N VAL A 14 1.10 7.20 -14.58
CA VAL A 14 0.26 7.01 -15.76
C VAL A 14 1.04 6.17 -16.76
N LEU A 15 0.50 4.99 -17.05
CA LEU A 15 1.10 3.98 -17.91
C LEU A 15 0.42 3.98 -19.28
N ALA A 16 1.23 3.87 -20.32
CA ALA A 16 0.79 3.66 -21.68
C ALA A 16 0.10 2.30 -21.86
N PRO A 17 -0.60 2.05 -22.99
CA PRO A 17 -0.90 0.69 -23.41
C PRO A 17 0.36 -0.18 -23.43
N SER A 18 0.20 -1.49 -23.24
CA SER A 18 1.33 -2.40 -23.41
C SER A 18 1.79 -2.38 -24.86
N SER A 19 3.09 -2.15 -25.09
CA SER A 19 3.67 -2.21 -26.43
C SER A 19 5.09 -2.78 -26.35
N ASP A 20 5.43 -3.65 -27.30
CA ASP A 20 6.82 -4.05 -27.51
C ASP A 20 7.61 -3.02 -28.32
N VAL A 21 6.91 -2.05 -28.91
CA VAL A 21 7.48 -1.01 -29.77
C VAL A 21 7.92 0.18 -28.93
N GLY A 22 9.21 0.51 -28.92
CA GLY A 22 9.77 1.68 -28.21
C GLY A 22 11.10 1.37 -27.49
N GLU A 23 12.04 2.30 -27.53
CA GLU A 23 13.39 2.19 -26.91
C GLU A 23 13.44 2.67 -25.45
N GLY A 24 12.33 3.18 -24.90
CA GLY A 24 12.27 3.70 -23.54
C GLY A 24 12.23 2.62 -22.45
N GLN A 25 12.48 3.03 -21.20
CA GLN A 25 12.31 2.16 -20.04
C GLN A 25 10.82 1.82 -19.85
N LYS A 26 10.52 0.53 -19.74
CA LYS A 26 9.16 -0.02 -19.66
C LYS A 26 8.96 -0.77 -18.35
N TYR A 27 7.77 -0.66 -17.80
CA TYR A 27 7.31 -1.37 -16.60
C TYR A 27 6.12 -2.22 -17.02
N TRP A 28 6.23 -3.54 -16.92
CA TRP A 28 5.23 -4.47 -17.45
C TRP A 28 4.90 -4.25 -18.93
N GLY A 29 5.92 -3.94 -19.75
CA GLY A 29 5.72 -3.64 -21.18
C GLY A 29 5.08 -2.28 -21.47
N ARG A 30 4.93 -1.40 -20.46
CA ARG A 30 4.27 -0.09 -20.57
C ARG A 30 5.24 1.04 -20.27
N GLU A 31 5.23 2.07 -21.10
CA GLU A 31 5.97 3.31 -20.85
C GLU A 31 5.25 4.18 -19.80
N VAL A 32 6.02 4.96 -19.03
CA VAL A 32 5.48 5.92 -18.04
C VAL A 32 5.35 7.29 -18.67
N TYR A 33 4.11 7.76 -18.86
CA TYR A 33 3.84 9.11 -19.37
C TYR A 33 3.95 10.20 -18.31
N SER A 34 3.55 9.88 -17.08
CA SER A 34 3.53 10.84 -15.98
C SER A 34 3.71 10.14 -14.65
N ILE A 35 4.36 10.81 -13.72
CA ILE A 35 4.53 10.32 -12.35
C ILE A 35 4.43 11.50 -11.38
N SER A 36 3.77 11.30 -10.24
CA SER A 36 3.55 12.35 -9.23
C SER A 36 4.86 12.85 -8.63
N ASN A 37 5.72 11.93 -8.18
CA ASN A 37 7.01 12.25 -7.59
C ASN A 37 8.12 11.38 -8.22
N LYS A 38 8.92 11.98 -9.09
CA LYS A 38 9.97 11.25 -9.81
C LYS A 38 11.02 10.60 -8.91
N HIS A 39 11.25 11.10 -7.70
CA HIS A 39 12.32 10.57 -6.85
C HIS A 39 11.88 9.33 -6.08
N THR A 40 10.67 9.35 -5.51
CA THR A 40 10.13 8.26 -4.69
C THR A 40 9.35 7.25 -5.51
N SER A 41 8.39 7.72 -6.32
CA SER A 41 7.48 6.86 -7.07
C SER A 41 8.21 6.04 -8.14
N LEU A 42 9.30 6.57 -8.72
CA LEU A 42 10.05 5.85 -9.75
C LEU A 42 10.77 4.64 -9.17
N ILE A 43 11.40 4.80 -8.01
CA ILE A 43 12.08 3.70 -7.31
C ILE A 43 11.06 2.63 -6.91
N GLN A 44 9.93 3.04 -6.35
CA GLN A 44 8.85 2.11 -5.99
C GLN A 44 8.29 1.37 -7.21
N LEU A 45 8.15 2.07 -8.34
CA LEU A 45 7.71 1.48 -9.60
C LEU A 45 8.72 0.47 -10.15
N GLU A 46 10.02 0.79 -10.13
CA GLU A 46 11.10 -0.13 -10.51
C GLU A 46 11.10 -1.39 -9.65
N GLN A 47 11.00 -1.23 -8.34
CA GLN A 47 10.95 -2.35 -7.40
C GLN A 47 9.70 -3.21 -7.61
N ALA A 48 8.53 -2.58 -7.76
CA ALA A 48 7.28 -3.31 -7.97
C ALA A 48 7.31 -4.09 -9.29
N ALA A 49 7.80 -3.50 -10.38
CA ALA A 49 7.91 -4.16 -11.68
C ALA A 49 8.96 -5.28 -11.71
N ALA A 50 10.00 -5.19 -10.88
CA ALA A 50 10.99 -6.26 -10.74
C ALA A 50 10.47 -7.45 -9.90
N GLN A 51 9.52 -7.22 -9.00
CA GLN A 51 9.05 -8.22 -8.03
C GLN A 51 7.73 -8.89 -8.42
N PHE A 52 6.86 -8.17 -9.12
CA PHE A 52 5.50 -8.62 -9.42
C PHE A 52 5.23 -8.60 -10.91
N SER A 53 4.40 -9.54 -11.39
CA SER A 53 3.84 -9.53 -12.74
C SER A 53 2.61 -8.62 -12.81
N TRP A 54 2.25 -8.16 -14.03
CA TRP A 54 1.09 -7.30 -14.24
C TRP A 54 -0.21 -7.99 -13.81
N GLU A 55 -0.37 -9.27 -14.14
CA GLU A 55 -1.55 -10.06 -13.83
C GLU A 55 -1.76 -10.21 -12.32
N GLN A 56 -0.68 -10.29 -11.54
CA GLN A 56 -0.73 -10.38 -10.07
C GLN A 56 -1.26 -9.09 -9.43
N ILE A 57 -0.95 -7.93 -9.99
CA ILE A 57 -1.38 -6.63 -9.45
C ILE A 57 -2.73 -6.19 -10.02
N GLU A 58 -3.04 -6.50 -11.28
CA GLU A 58 -4.29 -6.13 -11.94
C GLU A 58 -5.50 -6.91 -11.40
N SER A 59 -5.34 -8.23 -11.19
CA SER A 59 -6.46 -9.10 -10.80
C SER A 59 -6.86 -8.95 -9.33
N ARG A 60 -5.93 -8.57 -8.45
CA ARG A 60 -6.15 -8.56 -7.02
C ARG A 60 -6.21 -7.15 -6.44
N GLY A 61 -5.36 -6.25 -6.94
CA GLY A 61 -4.96 -5.09 -6.18
C GLY A 61 -4.57 -5.45 -4.73
N GLY A 62 -4.23 -4.45 -3.92
CA GLY A 62 -4.08 -4.66 -2.49
C GLY A 62 -2.65 -4.44 -2.01
N VAL A 63 -2.28 -5.10 -0.92
CA VAL A 63 -1.06 -4.79 -0.17
C VAL A 63 0.08 -5.73 -0.57
N TYR A 64 1.20 -5.14 -0.96
CA TYR A 64 2.40 -5.81 -1.41
C TYR A 64 3.60 -5.28 -0.62
N GLN A 65 4.61 -6.12 -0.46
CA GLN A 65 5.89 -5.68 0.09
C GLN A 65 6.78 -5.21 -1.07
N VAL A 66 6.97 -3.90 -1.19
CA VAL A 66 7.78 -3.26 -2.25
C VAL A 66 8.97 -2.60 -1.57
N GLY A 67 10.20 -2.98 -1.95
CA GLY A 67 11.40 -2.40 -1.36
C GLY A 67 11.57 -2.63 0.15
N GLY A 68 10.90 -3.64 0.72
CA GLY A 68 10.88 -3.92 2.16
C GLY A 68 9.73 -3.23 2.92
N GLU A 69 9.05 -2.28 2.29
CA GLU A 69 7.94 -1.51 2.87
C GLU A 69 6.59 -2.04 2.39
N LEU A 70 5.54 -1.87 3.20
CA LEU A 70 4.20 -2.28 2.82
C LEU A 70 3.54 -1.18 2.00
N SER A 71 3.19 -1.52 0.76
CA SER A 71 2.58 -0.61 -0.19
C SER A 71 1.28 -1.17 -0.74
N ALA A 72 0.25 -0.35 -0.79
CA ALA A 72 -0.95 -0.66 -1.53
C ALA A 72 -0.77 -0.32 -3.01
N LEU A 73 -1.06 -1.28 -3.89
CA LEU A 73 -0.99 -1.15 -5.34
C LEU A 73 -2.38 -1.33 -5.94
N TRP A 74 -2.79 -0.37 -6.77
CA TRP A 74 -4.05 -0.42 -7.52
C TRP A 74 -3.87 0.03 -8.96
N ILE A 75 -4.55 -0.64 -9.87
CA ILE A 75 -4.55 -0.31 -11.30
C ILE A 75 -5.95 0.13 -11.71
N PHE A 76 -6.01 1.28 -12.39
CA PHE A 76 -7.24 1.82 -12.97
C PHE A 76 -7.07 1.92 -14.50
N PRO A 77 -7.62 0.96 -15.26
CA PRO A 77 -7.66 1.05 -16.71
C PRO A 77 -8.42 2.30 -17.19
N LEU A 78 -7.86 3.03 -18.15
CA LEU A 78 -8.46 4.25 -18.71
C LEU A 78 -9.35 3.98 -19.94
N ALA A 79 -9.30 2.77 -20.48
CA ALA A 79 -10.10 2.35 -21.63
C ALA A 79 -10.47 0.87 -21.51
N LYS A 80 -11.43 0.43 -22.32
CA LYS A 80 -11.73 -0.98 -22.53
C LYS A 80 -10.84 -1.52 -23.65
N GLY A 81 -10.46 -2.80 -23.58
CA GLY A 81 -9.66 -3.48 -24.60
C GLY A 81 -8.56 -4.32 -24.00
N GLU A 82 -7.74 -4.94 -24.85
CA GLU A 82 -6.54 -5.64 -24.41
C GLU A 82 -5.46 -4.63 -24.04
N SER A 83 -4.93 -4.74 -22.82
CA SER A 83 -3.83 -3.91 -22.29
C SER A 83 -3.99 -2.39 -22.45
N PRO A 84 -5.11 -1.80 -22.00
CA PRO A 84 -5.38 -0.37 -22.15
C PRO A 84 -4.39 0.49 -21.35
N PRO A 85 -4.24 1.80 -21.64
CA PRO A 85 -3.53 2.71 -20.76
C PRO A 85 -4.13 2.65 -19.35
N ALA A 86 -3.32 2.86 -18.33
CA ALA A 86 -3.76 2.69 -16.94
C ALA A 86 -3.12 3.71 -16.00
N ILE A 87 -3.81 4.02 -14.91
CA ILE A 87 -3.23 4.72 -13.76
C ILE A 87 -2.83 3.65 -12.74
N LEU A 88 -1.56 3.59 -12.38
CA LEU A 88 -1.08 2.87 -11.23
C LEU A 88 -1.03 3.81 -10.03
N VAL A 89 -1.63 3.37 -8.93
CA VAL A 89 -1.54 4.02 -7.63
C VAL A 89 -0.62 3.20 -6.76
N ILE A 90 0.38 3.85 -6.16
CA ILE A 90 1.28 3.29 -5.17
C ILE A 90 1.13 4.11 -3.89
N ASN A 91 0.83 3.45 -2.78
CA ASN A 91 0.73 4.12 -1.49
C ASN A 91 1.49 3.33 -0.43
N ASN A 92 2.55 3.91 0.14
CA ASN A 92 3.21 3.34 1.29
C ASN A 92 2.30 3.46 2.53
N ILE A 93 1.90 2.32 3.07
CA ILE A 93 1.01 2.22 4.23
C ILE A 93 1.74 1.73 5.50
N SER A 94 3.07 1.70 5.48
CA SER A 94 3.90 1.22 6.59
C SER A 94 3.62 2.01 7.87
N ASP A 95 3.49 3.34 7.76
CA ASP A 95 3.16 4.20 8.90
C ASP A 95 1.77 3.90 9.46
N TRP A 96 0.78 3.70 8.60
CA TRP A 96 -0.58 3.32 9.00
C TRP A 96 -0.61 1.98 9.73
N GLN A 97 0.19 1.01 9.28
CA GLN A 97 0.28 -0.28 9.92
C GLN A 97 0.99 -0.20 11.28
N SER A 98 2.04 0.63 11.41
CA SER A 98 2.68 0.89 12.71
C SER A 98 1.66 1.47 13.70
N LEU A 99 0.92 2.50 13.28
CA LEU A 99 -0.10 3.14 14.11
C LEU A 99 -1.22 2.17 14.51
N LEU A 100 -1.67 1.30 13.60
CA LEU A 100 -2.67 0.28 13.91
C LEU A 100 -2.15 -0.76 14.90
N ASN A 101 -0.89 -1.18 14.77
CA ASN A 101 -0.26 -2.11 15.70
C ASN A 101 -0.13 -1.49 17.09
N GLU A 102 0.35 -0.25 17.18
CA GLU A 102 0.46 0.50 18.45
C GLU A 102 -0.91 0.66 19.13
N PHE A 103 -1.95 0.97 18.35
CA PHE A 103 -3.32 1.05 18.85
C PHE A 103 -3.81 -0.30 19.38
N GLN A 104 -3.56 -1.40 18.66
CA GLN A 104 -3.94 -2.74 19.09
C GLN A 104 -3.22 -3.16 20.37
N GLU A 105 -1.91 -2.90 20.49
CA GLU A 105 -1.13 -3.17 21.71
C GLU A 105 -1.65 -2.37 22.90
N SER A 106 -1.97 -1.08 22.68
CA SER A 106 -2.53 -0.21 23.71
C SER A 106 -3.91 -0.69 24.19
N MET A 107 -4.77 -1.13 23.26
CA MET A 107 -6.07 -1.73 23.62
C MET A 107 -5.89 -3.05 24.38
N LEU A 108 -4.97 -3.92 23.94
CA LEU A 108 -4.67 -5.17 24.63
C LEU A 108 -4.19 -4.92 26.06
N GLY A 109 -3.28 -3.97 26.25
CA GLY A 109 -2.81 -3.55 27.58
C GLY A 109 -3.94 -3.01 28.46
N THR A 110 -4.82 -2.18 27.89
CA THR A 110 -5.99 -1.64 28.58
C THR A 110 -6.98 -2.73 28.99
N LEU A 111 -7.24 -3.70 28.11
CA LEU A 111 -8.13 -4.83 28.37
C LEU A 111 -7.55 -5.74 29.46
N LEU A 112 -6.26 -6.06 29.41
CA LEU A 112 -5.57 -6.86 30.43
C LEU A 112 -5.60 -6.16 31.79
N PHE A 113 -5.33 -4.86 31.84
CA PHE A 113 -5.41 -4.09 33.09
C PHE A 113 -6.84 -4.06 33.65
N SER A 114 -7.84 -3.90 32.79
CA SER A 114 -9.26 -3.94 33.17
C SER A 114 -9.67 -5.33 33.68
N PHE A 115 -9.14 -6.40 33.09
CA PHE A 115 -9.36 -7.77 33.53
C PHE A 115 -8.74 -8.02 34.91
N VAL A 116 -7.47 -7.66 35.10
CA VAL A 116 -6.79 -7.77 36.41
C VAL A 116 -7.51 -6.94 37.47
N ARG A 117 -7.98 -5.73 37.15
CA ARG A 117 -8.74 -4.90 38.08
C ARG A 117 -10.10 -5.50 38.42
N SER A 118 -10.78 -6.13 37.46
CA SER A 118 -12.09 -6.76 37.67
C SER A 118 -12.00 -8.05 38.49
N PHE A 119 -10.97 -8.88 38.24
CA PHE A 119 -10.75 -10.13 38.98
C PHE A 119 -10.01 -9.93 40.31
N GLY A 120 -9.14 -8.92 40.41
CA GLY A 120 -8.49 -8.52 41.66
C GLY A 120 -9.46 -7.96 42.69
N HIS A 121 -10.58 -7.36 42.27
CA HIS A 121 -11.64 -6.92 43.18
C HIS A 121 -12.52 -8.07 43.71
N ILE A 122 -12.57 -9.21 43.02
CA ILE A 122 -13.32 -10.40 43.45
C ILE A 122 -12.50 -11.21 44.47
N GLY A 123 -11.16 -11.20 44.37
CA GLY A 123 -10.27 -11.92 45.29
C GLY A 123 -10.24 -11.38 46.74
N CYS A 124 -10.54 -10.10 46.97
CA CYS A 124 -10.53 -9.51 48.31
C CYS A 124 -11.88 -9.57 49.06
N LEU A 125 -12.95 -10.11 48.44
CA LEU A 125 -14.26 -10.27 49.10
C LEU A 125 -14.48 -11.68 49.70
N GLY A 126 -13.50 -12.58 49.60
CA GLY A 126 -13.56 -13.96 50.12
C GLY A 126 -12.74 -14.25 51.37
N ALA A 127 -12.13 -13.25 52.01
CA ALA A 127 -11.25 -13.44 53.17
C ALA A 127 -11.61 -12.48 54.33
N CYS A 128 -12.86 -12.51 54.76
CA CYS A 128 -13.30 -12.06 56.08
C CYS A 128 -14.46 -12.97 56.51
N GLY A 129 -14.10 -14.18 56.94
CA GLY A 129 -14.96 -15.13 57.65
C GLY A 129 -14.21 -15.61 58.88
#